data_AF-A0A2R7R4F4-F1
#
_entry.id   AF-A0A2R7R4F4-F1
#
_cell.length_a   1.000
_cell.length_b   1.000
_cell.length_c   1.000
_cell.angle_alpha   90.00
_cell.angle_beta   90.00
_cell.angle_gamma   90.00
#
_symmetry.space_group_name_H-M   'P 1'
#
loop_
_entity.id
_entity.type
_entity.pdbx_description
1 polymer ?
#
loop_
_entity_poly.entity_id
_entity_poly.type
_entity_poly.pdbx_seq_one_letter_code
_entity_poly.pdbx_strand_id
1 'polypeptide(L)'
;LNLRALQERRRRTVGRFALERPEELVTTGPYGLTRHPMYVGWWFIRLGTGLLAGSAWTLVTLPVLSLAGHPEVLREEALLARLFPESYPAYAGRVPRYLGFPGGPPRQARSHVPFRGRSGWNYGRILT
;
A
#
# COMPACT_ATOMS: atom_id res chain seq x y z
N LEU A 1 -15.91 10.68 -36.05
CA LEU A 1 -15.31 10.37 -34.73
C LEU A 1 -16.43 9.97 -33.77
N ASN A 2 -16.64 8.67 -33.55
CA ASN A 2 -17.82 8.16 -32.84
C ASN A 2 -17.68 8.32 -31.32
N LEU A 3 -18.66 9.00 -30.69
CA LEU A 3 -18.74 9.17 -29.23
C LEU A 3 -18.83 7.82 -28.48
N ARG A 4 -19.39 6.77 -29.11
CA ARG A 4 -19.40 5.41 -28.57
C ARG A 4 -17.99 4.81 -28.38
N ALA A 5 -17.06 5.08 -29.31
CA ALA A 5 -15.68 4.57 -29.23
C ALA A 5 -14.88 5.25 -28.10
N LEU A 6 -15.21 6.50 -27.77
CA LEU A 6 -14.60 7.22 -26.64
C LEU A 6 -15.13 6.70 -25.29
N GLN A 7 -16.39 6.25 -25.21
CA GLN A 7 -16.94 5.65 -24.00
C GLN A 7 -16.32 4.29 -23.68
N GLU A 8 -15.98 3.48 -24.68
CA GLU A 8 -15.33 2.18 -24.48
C GLU A 8 -13.88 2.32 -23.99
N ARG A 9 -13.13 3.33 -24.45
CA ARG A 9 -11.77 3.59 -23.96
C ARG A 9 -11.74 4.02 -22.49
N ARG A 10 -12.75 4.77 -22.04
CA ARG A 10 -12.83 5.25 -20.64
C ARG A 10 -13.10 4.12 -19.64
N ARG A 11 -13.65 2.98 -20.09
CA ARG A 11 -13.88 1.80 -19.24
C ARG A 11 -12.65 0.91 -19.05
N ARG A 12 -11.65 0.98 -19.93
CA ARG A 12 -10.44 0.11 -19.84
C ARG A 12 -9.32 0.69 -18.99
N THR A 13 -9.23 2.01 -18.84
CA THR A 13 -8.12 2.65 -18.11
C THR A 13 -8.40 2.80 -16.61
N VAL A 14 -9.67 2.81 -16.22
CA VAL A 14 -10.08 2.78 -14.81
C VAL A 14 -10.78 1.46 -14.58
N GLY A 15 -10.05 0.35 -14.77
CA GLY A 15 -10.49 -0.91 -14.20
C GLY A 15 -10.76 -0.61 -12.74
N ARG A 16 -12.04 -0.72 -12.32
CA ARG A 16 -12.47 -0.55 -10.94
C ARG A 16 -11.48 -1.36 -10.12
N PHE A 17 -10.52 -0.68 -9.50
CA PHE A 17 -9.35 -1.39 -9.01
C PHE A 17 -9.90 -2.46 -8.08
N ALA A 18 -9.44 -3.69 -8.22
CA ALA A 18 -9.78 -4.76 -7.30
C ALA A 18 -9.21 -4.49 -5.88
N LEU A 19 -9.06 -3.22 -5.47
CA LEU A 19 -8.77 -2.77 -4.10
C LEU A 19 -9.83 -3.26 -3.12
N GLU A 20 -11.07 -3.47 -3.58
CA GLU A 20 -12.13 -4.08 -2.76
C GLU A 20 -11.87 -5.58 -2.48
N ARG A 21 -10.98 -6.24 -3.24
CA ARG A 21 -10.81 -7.71 -3.28
C ARG A 21 -9.38 -8.14 -3.59
N PRO A 22 -8.42 -7.98 -2.66
CA PRO A 22 -7.05 -8.43 -2.90
C PRO A 22 -7.00 -9.97 -2.91
N GLU A 23 -6.78 -10.55 -4.10
CA GLU A 23 -6.68 -12.01 -4.29
C GLU A 23 -5.26 -12.54 -4.02
N GLU A 24 -4.25 -11.66 -4.07
CA GLU A 24 -2.84 -12.00 -3.88
C GLU A 24 -2.09 -10.86 -3.19
N LEU A 25 -1.08 -11.22 -2.38
CA LEU A 25 -0.18 -10.27 -1.75
C LEU A 25 0.90 -9.83 -2.75
N VAL A 26 0.84 -8.57 -3.17
CA VAL A 26 1.84 -7.98 -4.08
C VAL A 26 3.10 -7.66 -3.30
N THR A 27 4.22 -8.25 -3.71
CA THR A 27 5.53 -8.06 -3.06
C THR A 27 6.63 -7.63 -4.04
N THR A 28 6.31 -7.47 -5.32
CA THR A 28 7.28 -7.15 -6.37
C THR A 28 7.48 -5.64 -6.55
N GLY A 29 8.60 -5.26 -7.16
CA GLY A 29 8.94 -3.86 -7.44
C GLY A 29 9.21 -3.06 -6.16
N PRO A 30 8.58 -1.88 -5.96
CA PRO A 30 8.85 -1.04 -4.80
C PRO A 30 8.46 -1.69 -3.46
N TYR A 31 7.51 -2.63 -3.49
CA TYR A 31 7.13 -3.44 -2.33
C TYR A 31 8.23 -4.42 -1.85
N GLY A 32 9.28 -4.64 -2.65
CA GLY A 32 10.45 -5.40 -2.21
C GLY A 32 11.43 -4.57 -1.38
N LEU A 33 11.36 -3.24 -1.46
CA LEU A 33 12.23 -2.32 -0.72
C LEU A 33 11.59 -1.86 0.60
N THR A 34 10.29 -1.67 0.58
CA THR A 34 9.51 -1.17 1.70
C THR A 34 8.09 -1.73 1.64
N ARG A 35 7.50 -2.01 2.79
CA ARG A 35 6.09 -2.47 2.84
C ARG A 35 5.12 -1.36 2.47
N HIS A 36 5.52 -0.11 2.61
CA HIS A 36 4.67 1.08 2.49
C HIS A 36 5.25 2.11 1.51
N PRO A 37 5.47 1.75 0.23
CA PRO A 37 6.16 2.61 -0.74
C PRO A 37 5.43 3.92 -1.01
N MET A 38 4.10 3.94 -0.89
CA MET A 38 3.30 5.16 -1.02
C MET A 38 3.61 6.17 0.08
N TYR A 39 3.69 5.73 1.34
CA TYR A 39 4.01 6.61 2.48
C TYR A 39 5.42 7.18 2.34
N VAL A 40 6.38 6.34 1.96
CA VAL A 40 7.77 6.76 1.71
C VAL A 40 7.83 7.76 0.55
N GLY A 41 7.11 7.52 -0.54
CA GLY A 41 7.00 8.45 -1.66
C GLY A 41 6.45 9.82 -1.25
N TRP A 42 5.41 9.83 -0.40
CA TRP A 42 4.87 11.07 0.17
C TRP A 42 5.90 11.83 1.02
N TRP A 43 6.72 11.12 1.80
CA TRP A 43 7.80 11.76 2.55
C TRP A 43 8.83 12.40 1.63
N PHE A 44 9.24 11.72 0.55
CA PHE A 44 10.18 12.28 -0.43
C PHE A 44 9.63 13.50 -1.14
N ILE A 45 8.36 13.46 -1.57
CA ILE A 45 7.70 14.62 -2.19
C ILE A 45 7.72 15.80 -1.21
N ARG A 46 7.35 15.57 0.05
CA ARG A 46 7.30 16.62 1.07
C ARG A 46 8.68 17.19 1.41
N LEU A 47 9.69 16.32 1.48
CA LEU A 47 11.07 16.72 1.67
C LEU A 47 11.54 17.58 0.50
N GLY A 48 11.33 17.12 -0.74
CA GLY A 48 11.71 17.84 -1.95
C GLY A 48 11.03 19.20 -2.06
N THR A 49 9.73 19.29 -1.81
CA THR A 49 9.02 20.58 -1.84
C THR A 49 9.50 21.53 -0.76
N GLY A 50 9.80 21.02 0.44
CA GLY A 50 10.38 21.81 1.52
C GLY A 50 11.77 22.36 1.20
N LEU A 51 12.62 21.53 0.62
CA LEU A 51 13.97 21.91 0.20
C LEU A 51 13.93 22.96 -0.90
N LEU A 52 13.07 22.79 -1.92
CA LEU A 52 12.87 23.77 -2.99
C LEU A 52 12.33 25.11 -2.48
N ALA A 53 11.49 25.08 -1.43
CA ALA A 53 10.99 26.28 -0.79
C ALA A 53 11.99 26.93 0.21
N GLY A 54 13.14 26.28 0.46
CA GLY A 54 14.12 26.75 1.46
C GLY A 54 13.59 26.74 2.90
N SER A 55 12.57 25.92 3.19
CA SER A 55 11.88 25.96 4.48
C SER A 55 12.45 24.95 5.47
N ALA A 56 13.13 25.45 6.51
CA ALA A 56 13.57 24.62 7.64
C ALA A 56 12.40 23.95 8.38
N TRP A 57 11.18 24.48 8.24
CA TRP A 57 9.98 23.92 8.85
C TRP A 57 9.64 22.52 8.33
N THR A 58 10.12 22.16 7.13
CA THR A 58 9.97 20.80 6.59
C THR A 58 10.72 19.77 7.43
N LEU A 59 11.85 20.12 8.05
CA LEU A 59 12.58 19.21 8.93
C LEU A 59 11.80 18.85 10.19
N VAL A 60 10.91 19.74 10.65
CA VAL A 60 10.05 19.52 11.82
C VAL A 60 8.74 18.84 11.40
N THR A 61 8.08 19.34 10.36
CA THR A 61 6.76 18.83 9.96
C THR A 61 6.81 17.44 9.36
N LEU A 62 7.90 17.06 8.68
CA LEU A 62 8.05 15.73 8.11
C LEU A 62 7.98 14.62 9.19
N PRO A 63 8.82 14.60 10.23
CA PRO A 63 8.74 13.56 11.26
C PRO A 63 7.42 13.61 12.02
N VAL A 64 6.89 14.80 12.34
CA VAL A 64 5.61 14.96 13.06
C VAL A 64 4.46 14.31 12.30
N LEU A 65 4.33 14.61 11.01
CA LEU A 65 3.24 14.05 10.20
C LEU A 65 3.46 12.56 9.87
N SER A 66 4.72 12.13 9.75
CA SER A 66 5.06 10.71 9.62
C SER A 66 4.63 9.91 10.85
N LEU A 67 4.87 10.44 12.05
CA LEU A 67 4.41 9.88 13.32
C LEU A 67 2.88 9.88 13.41
N ALA A 68 2.23 10.98 13.01
CA ALA A 68 0.76 11.06 13.00
C ALA A 68 0.11 10.03 12.06
N GLY A 69 0.75 9.69 10.94
CA GLY A 69 0.29 8.66 10.00
C GLY A 69 0.64 7.22 10.41
N HIS A 70 1.55 7.04 11.37
CA HIS A 70 2.03 5.71 11.79
C HIS A 70 0.91 4.76 12.28
N PRO A 71 -0.12 5.21 13.02
CA PRO A 71 -1.22 4.34 13.44
C PRO A 71 -1.98 3.72 12.27
N GLU A 72 -2.10 4.46 11.16
CA GLU A 72 -2.79 3.95 9.97
C GLU A 72 -1.99 2.83 9.31
N VAL A 73 -0.67 3.01 9.22
CA VAL A 73 0.24 1.96 8.76
C VAL A 73 0.08 0.69 9.60
N LEU A 74 0.01 0.81 10.94
CA LEU A 74 -0.19 -0.35 11.82
C LEU A 74 -1.55 -1.04 11.60
N ARG A 75 -2.62 -0.27 11.34
CA ARG A 75 -3.94 -0.83 11.02
C ARG A 75 -3.91 -1.59 9.70
N GLU A 76 -3.25 -1.04 8.69
CA GLU A 76 -3.10 -1.71 7.39
C GLU A 76 -2.32 -3.01 7.54
N GLU A 77 -1.22 -3.02 8.29
CA GLU A 77 -0.45 -4.24 8.57
C GLU A 77 -1.27 -5.30 9.33
N ALA A 78 -2.08 -4.88 10.31
CA ALA A 78 -2.96 -5.78 11.04
C ALA A 78 -4.06 -6.37 10.14
N LEU A 79 -4.62 -5.55 9.23
CA LEU A 79 -5.56 -6.02 8.23
C LEU A 79 -4.91 -7.03 7.28
N LEU A 80 -3.72 -6.74 6.76
CA LEU A 80 -2.98 -7.63 5.87
C LEU A 80 -2.62 -8.94 6.55
N ALA A 81 -2.20 -8.92 7.83
CA ALA A 81 -1.95 -10.12 8.61
C ALA A 81 -3.22 -10.99 8.77
N ARG A 82 -4.41 -10.37 8.90
CA ARG A 82 -5.69 -11.09 8.96
C ARG A 82 -6.13 -11.65 7.61
N LEU A 83 -5.88 -10.92 6.52
CA LEU A 83 -6.24 -11.33 5.16
C LEU A 83 -5.31 -12.41 4.60
N PHE A 84 -4.03 -12.36 4.97
CA PHE A 84 -2.96 -13.18 4.43
C PHE A 84 -2.12 -13.83 5.55
N PRO A 85 -2.73 -14.67 6.41
CA PRO A 85 -2.07 -15.20 7.61
C PRO A 85 -0.81 -16.02 7.31
N GLU A 86 -0.78 -16.73 6.18
CA GLU A 86 0.36 -17.58 5.79
C GLU A 86 1.44 -16.82 5.02
N SER A 87 1.07 -15.80 4.25
CA SER A 87 1.97 -15.11 3.32
C SER A 87 2.51 -13.79 3.87
N TYR A 88 1.72 -13.04 4.64
CA TYR A 88 2.12 -11.73 5.16
C TYR A 88 3.23 -11.78 6.22
N PRO A 89 3.24 -12.69 7.21
CA PRO A 89 4.34 -12.74 8.20
C PRO A 89 5.70 -13.01 7.56
N ALA A 90 5.75 -13.92 6.58
CA ALA A 90 6.97 -14.23 5.83
C ALA A 90 7.47 -13.02 5.01
N TYR A 91 6.55 -12.22 4.46
CA TYR A 91 6.87 -10.97 3.78
C TYR A 91 7.36 -9.89 4.77
N ALA A 92 6.64 -9.68 5.87
CA ALA A 92 6.94 -8.68 6.88
C ALA A 92 8.27 -8.90 7.61
N GLY A 93 8.70 -10.17 7.76
CA GLY A 93 10.01 -10.50 8.31
C GLY A 93 11.20 -10.22 7.38
N ARG A 94 10.97 -10.01 6.08
CA ARG A 94 12.03 -9.77 5.08
C ARG A 94 12.10 -8.33 4.61
N VAL A 95 10.95 -7.66 4.53
CA VAL A 95 10.85 -6.30 4.01
C VAL A 95 10.64 -5.31 5.15
N PRO A 96 11.48 -4.28 5.27
CA PRO A 96 11.33 -3.27 6.32
C PRO A 96 10.02 -2.48 6.12
N ARG A 97 9.50 -1.93 7.21
CA ARG A 97 8.23 -1.18 7.19
C ARG A 97 8.33 0.10 6.34
N TYR A 98 9.41 0.86 6.48
CA TYR A 98 9.59 2.17 5.83
C TYR A 98 10.86 2.23 5.00
N LEU A 99 12.04 2.20 5.64
CA LEU A 99 13.35 2.23 4.99
C LEU A 99 14.29 1.29 5.74
N GLY A 100 15.05 0.49 5.02
CA GLY A 100 16.00 -0.47 5.58
C GLY A 100 16.56 -1.38 4.47
N PHE A 101 17.49 -2.27 4.83
CA PHE A 101 18.00 -3.27 3.91
C PHE A 101 17.06 -4.47 3.89
N PRO A 102 16.37 -4.75 2.77
CA PRO A 102 15.54 -5.95 2.69
C PRO A 102 16.42 -7.20 2.79
N GLY A 103 15.98 -8.21 3.55
CA GLY A 103 16.68 -9.47 3.76
C GLY A 103 16.68 -10.42 2.54
N GLY A 104 16.45 -9.90 1.34
CA GLY A 104 16.32 -10.63 0.08
C GLY A 104 15.00 -10.34 -0.65
N PRO A 105 14.92 -10.58 -1.97
CA PRO A 105 13.71 -10.35 -2.74
C PRO A 105 12.57 -11.25 -2.24
N PRO A 106 11.37 -10.72 -2.02
CA PRO A 106 10.26 -11.54 -1.58
C PRO A 106 9.90 -12.55 -2.68
N ARG A 107 9.85 -13.84 -2.32
CA ARG A 107 9.17 -14.84 -3.16
C ARG A 107 7.70 -14.43 -3.22
N GLN A 108 7.14 -14.34 -4.43
CA GLN A 108 5.68 -14.29 -4.59
C GLN A 108 5.07 -15.44 -3.80
N ALA A 109 4.40 -15.11 -2.72
CA ALA A 109 3.59 -16.07 -2.01
C ALA A 109 2.29 -16.17 -2.80
N ARG A 110 2.21 -17.15 -3.72
CA ARG A 110 0.96 -17.51 -4.40
C ARG A 110 0.01 -18.13 -3.38
N SER A 111 -0.52 -17.33 -2.47
CA SER A 111 -1.64 -17.72 -1.63
C SER A 111 -2.90 -17.39 -2.42
N HIS A 112 -3.35 -18.32 -3.26
CA HIS A 112 -4.71 -18.26 -3.79
C HIS A 112 -5.66 -18.40 -2.62
N VAL A 113 -6.28 -17.31 -2.18
CA VAL A 113 -7.37 -17.37 -1.21
C VAL A 113 -8.62 -17.70 -2.02
N PRO A 114 -9.20 -18.93 -1.93
CA PRO A 114 -10.41 -19.24 -2.67
C PRO A 114 -11.53 -18.31 -2.19
N PHE A 115 -12.12 -17.59 -3.13
CA PHE A 115 -13.25 -16.69 -2.87
C PHE A 115 -14.41 -17.50 -2.29
N ARG A 116 -14.64 -17.40 -0.98
CA ARG A 116 -15.87 -17.88 -0.35
C ARG A 116 -16.86 -16.72 -0.36
N GLY A 117 -17.76 -16.72 -1.35
CA GLY A 117 -18.77 -15.68 -1.54
C GLY A 117 -19.52 -15.35 -0.26
N ARG A 118 -19.18 -14.23 0.37
CA ARG A 118 -19.98 -13.62 1.43
C ARG A 118 -20.02 -12.11 1.16
N SER A 119 -21.21 -11.65 0.78
CA SER A 119 -21.59 -10.31 0.37
C SER A 119 -21.59 -9.28 1.52
N GLY A 120 -20.53 -9.24 2.33
CA GLY A 120 -20.55 -8.50 3.60
C GLY A 120 -19.20 -7.99 4.09
N TRP A 121 -18.28 -7.61 3.20
CA TRP A 121 -17.05 -6.92 3.59
C TRP A 121 -17.37 -5.48 4.03
N ASN A 122 -17.73 -5.33 5.30
CA ASN A 122 -17.89 -4.04 5.94
C ASN A 122 -16.56 -3.66 6.60
N TYR A 123 -15.76 -2.83 5.91
CA TYR A 123 -14.49 -2.32 6.43
C TYR A 123 -14.63 -1.71 7.84
N GLY A 124 -15.81 -1.17 8.17
CA GLY A 124 -16.12 -0.63 9.50
C GLY A 124 -16.17 -1.66 10.65
N ARG A 125 -16.24 -2.97 10.37
CA ARG A 125 -16.29 -4.01 11.42
C ARG A 125 -14.93 -4.64 11.72
N ILE A 126 -13.91 -4.41 10.88
CA ILE A 126 -12.57 -4.98 11.06
C ILE A 126 -11.67 -4.02 11.87
N LEU A 127 -12.06 -2.74 11.94
CA LEU A 127 -11.34 -1.64 12.59
C LEU A 127 -11.84 -1.28 14.00
N THR A 128 -12.91 -1.92 14.48
CA THR A 128 -13.37 -1.93 15.89
C THR A 128 -12.80 -3.13 16.62
#